data_AF-A0A932YVN0-F1
#
_entry.id   AF-A0A932YVN0-F1
#
_cell.length_a   1.000
_cell.length_b   1.000
_cell.length_c   1.000
_cell.angle_alpha   90.00
_cell.angle_beta   90.00
_cell.angle_gamma   90.00
#
_symmetry.space_group_name_H-M   'P 1'
#
loop_
_entity.id
_entity.type
_entity.pdbx_description
1 polymer ?
#
loop_
_entity_poly.entity_id
_entity_poly.type
_entity_poly.pdbx_seq_one_letter_code
_entity_poly.pdbx_strand_id
1 'polypeptide(L)'
;MGGYNTFCEVLSLDKRALIVPRTAPRLEQFIRASRAAKLGLISMLSDDGSYDPAVMAAALRALPRQHRPSEVIVPGLLEGLKNVSRLVAPWIAEAEEEPAQVLSRIG
;
A
#
# COMPACT_ATOMS: atom_id res chain seq x y z
N MET A 1 -4.08 -7.80 -12.25
CA MET A 1 -4.50 -6.39 -12.03
C MET A 1 -4.73 -6.16 -10.55
N GLY A 2 -4.18 -5.10 -9.97
CA GLY A 2 -4.26 -4.83 -8.52
C GLY A 2 -4.52 -3.36 -8.26
N GLY A 3 -5.65 -2.83 -8.74
CA GLY A 3 -6.03 -1.42 -8.54
C GLY A 3 -6.31 -1.11 -7.06
N TYR A 4 -6.46 0.18 -6.72
CA TYR A 4 -6.73 0.61 -5.34
C TYR A 4 -8.01 -0.03 -4.79
N ASN A 5 -9.13 0.07 -5.52
CA ASN A 5 -10.42 -0.46 -5.07
C ASN A 5 -10.39 -1.98 -4.86
N THR A 6 -9.91 -2.75 -5.85
CA THR A 6 -9.80 -4.21 -5.74
C THR A 6 -8.91 -4.62 -4.56
N PHE A 7 -7.84 -3.88 -4.31
CA PHE A 7 -7.00 -4.12 -3.15
C PHE A 7 -7.76 -3.87 -1.84
N CYS A 8 -8.50 -2.77 -1.75
CA CYS A 8 -9.35 -2.48 -0.59
C CYS A 8 -10.44 -3.54 -0.39
N GLU A 9 -11.08 -4.02 -1.47
CA GLU A 9 -12.08 -5.10 -1.42
C GLU A 9 -11.50 -6.40 -0.87
N VAL A 10 -10.30 -6.78 -1.34
CA VAL A 10 -9.60 -7.97 -0.81
C VAL A 10 -9.41 -7.87 0.70
N LEU A 11 -8.95 -6.72 1.19
CA LEU A 11 -8.71 -6.51 2.61
C LEU A 11 -10.02 -6.40 3.41
N SER A 12 -11.01 -5.65 2.91
CA SER A 12 -12.26 -5.40 3.62
C SER A 12 -13.17 -6.63 3.67
N LEU A 13 -13.13 -7.47 2.64
CA LEU A 13 -13.87 -8.73 2.57
C LEU A 13 -13.09 -9.91 3.15
N ASP A 14 -11.91 -9.65 3.71
CA ASP A 14 -11.04 -10.62 4.35
C ASP A 14 -10.73 -11.84 3.46
N LYS A 15 -10.37 -11.57 2.19
CA LYS A 15 -10.13 -12.62 1.20
C LYS A 15 -8.65 -12.89 1.01
N ARG A 16 -8.33 -14.18 0.88
CA ARG A 16 -7.02 -14.64 0.39
C ARG A 16 -6.92 -14.29 -1.09
N ALA A 17 -5.86 -13.60 -1.48
CA ALA A 17 -5.72 -13.09 -2.84
C ALA A 17 -4.31 -13.27 -3.38
N LEU A 18 -4.25 -13.59 -4.68
CA LEU A 18 -3.04 -13.54 -5.50
C LEU A 18 -3.16 -12.33 -6.43
N ILE A 19 -2.22 -11.40 -6.35
CA ILE A 19 -2.21 -10.20 -7.20
C ILE A 19 -1.03 -10.27 -8.16
N VAL A 20 -1.31 -10.06 -9.45
CA VAL A 20 -0.29 -9.78 -10.48
C VAL A 20 -0.41 -8.29 -10.83
N PRO A 21 0.43 -7.41 -10.24
CA PRO A 21 0.34 -5.98 -10.45
C PRO A 21 1.10 -5.57 -11.71
N ARG A 22 0.52 -4.67 -12.50
CA ARG A 22 1.23 -4.04 -13.61
C ARG A 22 2.22 -2.99 -13.08
N THR A 23 3.33 -2.82 -13.77
CA THR A 23 4.31 -1.73 -13.50
C THR A 23 4.09 -0.51 -14.39
N ALA A 24 3.48 -0.68 -15.56
CA ALA A 24 3.11 0.39 -16.49
C ALA A 24 1.60 0.37 -16.83
N PRO A 25 0.94 1.53 -17.00
CA PRO A 25 1.46 2.91 -16.84
C PRO A 25 1.48 3.41 -15.38
N ARG A 26 1.08 2.58 -14.41
CA ARG A 26 0.90 2.99 -13.00
C ARG A 26 1.68 2.09 -12.05
N LEU A 27 2.89 2.51 -11.66
CA LEU A 27 3.77 1.78 -10.75
C LEU A 27 3.16 1.57 -9.34
N GLU A 28 2.21 2.40 -8.93
CA GLU A 28 1.52 2.31 -7.64
C GLU A 28 0.88 0.94 -7.37
N GLN A 29 0.43 0.22 -8.41
CA GLN A 29 -0.12 -1.13 -8.26
C GLN A 29 0.94 -2.08 -7.73
N PHE A 30 2.13 -2.03 -8.32
CA PHE A 30 3.27 -2.84 -7.88
C PHE A 30 3.73 -2.43 -6.48
N ILE A 31 3.85 -1.13 -6.19
CA ILE A 31 4.26 -0.66 -4.86
C ILE A 31 3.31 -1.18 -3.78
N ARG A 32 1.99 -1.07 -4.00
CA ARG A 32 0.99 -1.51 -3.03
C ARG A 32 0.97 -3.03 -2.87
N ALA A 33 0.93 -3.79 -3.97
CA ALA A 33 0.93 -5.25 -3.90
C ALA A 33 2.22 -5.80 -3.29
N SER A 34 3.38 -5.28 -3.68
CA SER A 34 4.68 -5.73 -3.14
C SER A 34 4.82 -5.44 -1.65
N ARG A 35 4.33 -4.30 -1.16
CA ARG A 35 4.31 -3.99 0.27
C ARG A 35 3.35 -4.89 1.04
N ALA A 36 2.14 -5.11 0.52
CA ALA A 36 1.16 -5.98 1.16
C ALA A 36 1.62 -7.45 1.19
N ALA A 37 2.29 -7.93 0.14
CA ALA A 37 2.88 -9.26 0.10
C ALA A 37 3.97 -9.43 1.16
N LYS A 38 4.85 -8.43 1.32
CA LYS A 38 5.86 -8.43 2.38
C LYS A 38 5.28 -8.45 3.79
N LEU A 39 4.10 -7.87 3.97
CA LEU A 39 3.36 -7.90 5.22
C LEU A 39 2.56 -9.21 5.41
N GLY A 40 2.51 -10.10 4.43
CA GLY A 40 1.75 -11.35 4.49
C GLY A 40 0.24 -11.21 4.24
N LEU A 41 -0.24 -10.02 3.87
CA LEU A 41 -1.67 -9.75 3.65
C LEU A 41 -2.21 -10.42 2.39
N ILE A 42 -1.37 -10.58 1.37
CA ILE A 42 -1.69 -11.15 0.06
C ILE A 42 -0.48 -11.92 -0.49
N SER A 43 -0.66 -12.72 -1.55
CA SER A 43 0.44 -13.25 -2.37
C SER A 43 0.60 -12.43 -3.65
N MET A 44 1.82 -12.35 -4.19
CA MET A 44 2.11 -11.59 -5.42
C MET A 44 2.96 -12.40 -6.39
N LEU A 45 2.64 -12.32 -7.69
CA LEU A 45 3.57 -12.69 -8.77
C LEU A 45 4.02 -11.43 -9.51
N SER A 46 5.21 -11.46 -10.09
CA SER A 46 5.70 -10.42 -11.01
C SER A 46 4.90 -10.41 -12.31
N ASP A 47 4.73 -9.23 -12.89
CA ASP A 47 4.31 -9.05 -14.28
C ASP A 47 5.57 -8.92 -15.15
N ASP A 48 6.31 -10.02 -15.30
CA ASP A 48 7.60 -10.08 -16.00
C ASP A 48 7.49 -10.48 -17.49
N GLY A 49 6.25 -10.61 -17.99
CA GLY A 49 5.96 -11.03 -19.35
C GLY A 49 6.08 -12.55 -19.59
N SER A 50 6.56 -13.32 -18.61
CA SER A 50 6.61 -14.78 -18.64
C SER A 50 5.38 -15.37 -17.95
N TYR A 51 4.37 -15.71 -18.75
CA TYR A 51 3.09 -16.22 -18.24
C TYR A 51 3.05 -17.75 -18.16
N ASP A 52 4.05 -18.37 -17.51
CA ASP A 52 4.07 -19.83 -17.33
C ASP A 52 2.83 -20.30 -16.53
N PRO A 53 1.95 -21.12 -17.13
CA PRO A 53 0.76 -21.63 -16.44
C PRO A 53 1.08 -22.45 -15.19
N ALA A 54 2.24 -23.12 -15.14
CA ALA A 54 2.64 -23.93 -14.00
C ALA A 54 2.87 -23.07 -12.74
N VAL A 55 3.48 -21.88 -12.92
CA VAL A 55 3.70 -20.90 -11.84
C VAL A 55 2.37 -20.39 -11.31
N MET A 56 1.46 -19.98 -12.19
CA MET A 56 0.12 -19.53 -11.80
C MET A 56 -0.65 -20.65 -11.06
N ALA A 57 -0.63 -21.87 -11.59
CA ALA A 57 -1.31 -23.00 -10.97
C ALA A 57 -0.75 -23.34 -9.59
N ALA A 58 0.57 -23.25 -9.40
CA ALA A 58 1.21 -23.45 -8.11
C ALA A 58 0.77 -22.38 -7.09
N ALA A 59 0.77 -21.11 -7.50
CA ALA A 59 0.34 -20.01 -6.65
C ALA A 59 -1.14 -20.14 -6.25
N LEU A 60 -2.03 -20.51 -7.18
CA LEU A 60 -3.45 -20.75 -6.89
C LEU A 60 -3.66 -21.92 -5.93
N ARG A 61 -2.89 -23.02 -6.07
CA ARG A 61 -2.94 -24.15 -5.12
C ARG A 61 -2.43 -23.80 -3.73
N ALA A 62 -1.55 -22.81 -3.60
CA ALA A 62 -1.06 -22.34 -2.31
C ALA A 62 -2.07 -21.45 -1.57
N LEU A 63 -2.96 -20.75 -2.29
CA LEU A 63 -3.89 -19.78 -1.71
C LEU A 63 -4.70 -20.28 -0.51
N PRO A 64 -5.29 -21.49 -0.50
CA PRO A 64 -6.08 -21.95 0.66
C PRO A 64 -5.28 -22.04 1.97
N ARG A 65 -3.95 -22.17 1.87
CA ARG A 65 -3.02 -22.26 3.01
C ARG A 65 -2.49 -20.88 3.47
N GLN A 66 -2.72 -19.84 2.68
CA GLN A 66 -2.34 -18.48 3.06
C GLN A 66 -3.21 -18.02 4.24
N HIS A 67 -2.65 -17.23 5.16
CA HIS A 67 -3.47 -16.50 6.13
C HIS A 67 -4.43 -15.54 5.43
N ARG A 68 -5.60 -15.34 6.03
CA ARG A 68 -6.51 -14.25 5.66
C ARG A 68 -5.89 -12.91 6.08
N PRO A 69 -6.23 -11.80 5.42
CA PRO A 69 -5.79 -10.47 5.84
C PRO A 69 -6.00 -10.18 7.34
N SER A 70 -7.15 -10.57 7.90
CA SER A 70 -7.50 -10.35 9.31
C SER A 70 -6.67 -11.18 10.29
N GLU A 71 -6.04 -12.27 9.85
CA GLU A 71 -5.20 -13.15 10.67
C GLU A 71 -3.76 -12.60 10.79
N VAL A 72 -3.41 -11.57 10.02
CA VAL A 72 -2.08 -10.97 10.00
C VAL A 72 -2.04 -9.75 10.93
N ILE A 73 -1.21 -9.81 11.96
CA ILE A 73 -1.00 -8.69 12.88
C ILE A 73 0.11 -7.81 12.34
N VAL A 74 -0.25 -6.62 11.86
CA VAL A 74 0.71 -5.57 11.45
C VAL A 74 0.61 -4.41 12.43
N PRO A 75 1.64 -4.17 13.27
CA PRO A 75 1.66 -3.03 14.18
C PRO A 75 1.49 -1.70 13.43
N GLY A 76 0.59 -0.85 13.90
CA GLY A 76 0.32 0.46 13.28
C GLY A 76 -0.41 0.42 11.93
N LEU A 77 -0.97 -0.72 11.53
CA LEU A 77 -1.79 -0.80 10.33
C LEU A 77 -3.02 0.09 10.45
N LEU A 78 -3.34 0.83 9.38
CA LEU A 78 -4.39 1.85 9.32
C LEU A 78 -4.16 3.11 10.17
N GLU A 79 -2.99 3.27 10.79
CA GLU A 79 -2.62 4.52 11.48
C GLU A 79 -2.03 5.57 10.53
N GLY A 80 -2.30 5.46 9.22
CA GLY A 80 -1.69 6.29 8.18
C GLY A 80 -1.87 7.79 8.43
N LEU A 81 -3.11 8.22 8.69
CA LEU A 81 -3.41 9.64 8.96
C LEU A 81 -2.65 10.15 10.20
N LYS A 82 -2.71 9.41 11.32
CA LYS A 82 -2.00 9.77 12.55
C LYS A 82 -0.49 9.89 12.30
N ASN A 83 0.08 8.95 11.55
CA ASN A 83 1.50 8.95 11.19
C ASN A 83 1.86 10.13 10.29
N VAL A 84 1.06 10.45 9.26
CA VAL A 84 1.29 11.61 8.42
C VAL A 84 1.21 12.90 9.24
N SER A 85 0.19 13.08 10.07
CA SER A 85 0.07 14.24 10.96
C SER A 85 1.30 14.38 11.87
N ARG A 86 1.75 13.29 12.50
CA ARG A 86 2.94 13.29 13.36
C ARG A 86 4.22 13.65 12.59
N LEU A 87 4.37 13.17 11.36
CA LEU A 87 5.57 13.42 10.54
C LEU A 87 5.62 14.85 10.00
N VAL A 88 4.46 15.43 9.72
CA VAL A 88 4.37 16.79 9.13
C VAL A 88 4.32 17.87 10.21
N ALA A 89 3.89 17.56 11.45
CA ALA A 89 3.74 18.53 12.54
C ALA A 89 4.92 19.49 12.75
N PRO A 90 6.21 19.07 12.73
CA PRO A 90 7.34 19.99 12.91
C PRO A 90 7.42 21.08 11.84
N TRP A 91 7.00 20.78 10.61
CA TRP A 91 7.11 21.67 9.45
C TRP A 91 5.94 22.65 9.33
N ILE A 92 4.82 22.37 10.01
CA ILE A 92 3.67 23.27 10.09
C ILE A 92 3.84 24.27 11.23
N ALA A 93 4.40 23.85 12.37
CA ALA A 93 4.62 24.72 13.52
C ALA A 93 5.63 25.85 13.23
N GLU A 94 6.67 25.58 12.43
CA GLU A 94 7.64 26.62 12.01
C GLU A 94 7.03 27.70 11.11
N ALA A 95 5.93 27.41 10.39
CA ALA A 95 5.29 28.38 9.49
C ALA A 95 4.41 29.40 10.24
N GLU A 96 4.02 29.13 11.50
CA GLU A 96 3.19 30.02 12.30
C GLU A 96 3.99 31.07 13.10
N GLU A 97 5.32 30.97 13.17
CA GLU A 97 6.18 31.95 13.87
C GLU A 97 6.65 33.12 12.98
N GLU A 98 6.49 33.04 11.66
CA GLU A 98 6.86 34.09 10.67
C GLU A 98 5.73 35.03 10.15
N PRO A 99 4.57 35.29 10.81
CA PRO A 99 3.61 36.29 10.29
C PRO A 99 4.11 37.75 10.37
N ALA A 100 5.07 38.04 11.24
CA ALA A 100 5.49 39.41 11.54
C ALA A 100 6.43 40.03 10.50
N GLN A 101 7.18 39.23 9.73
CA GLN A 101 8.19 39.75 8.79
C GLN A 101 7.64 40.00 7.37
N VAL A 102 6.53 39.38 6.99
CA VAL A 102 5.95 39.56 5.65
C VAL A 102 5.27 40.91 5.50
N LEU A 103 4.66 41.44 6.57
CA LEU A 103 3.99 42.74 6.58
C LEU A 103 4.95 43.94 6.55
N SER A 104 6.21 43.78 6.96
CA SER A 104 7.20 44.88 6.96
C SER A 104 7.86 45.13 5.60
N ARG A 105 7.54 44.33 4.57
CA ARG A 105 8.10 44.46 3.21
C ARG A 105 7.16 45.09 2.19
N ILE A 106 5.96 45.47 2.63
CA ILE A 106 4.89 46.06 1.81
C ILE A 106 4.55 47.50 2.24
N GLY A 107 5.36 48.08 3.12
CA GLY A 107 5.30 49.49 3.54
C GLY A 107 6.41 50.31 2.92
#